data_AF-A0A0F9DXF3-F1
#
_entry.id   AF-A0A0F9DXF3-F1
#
_cell.length_a   1.000
_cell.length_b   1.000
_cell.length_c   1.000
_cell.angle_alpha   90.00
_cell.angle_beta   90.00
_cell.angle_gamma   90.00
#
_symmetry.space_group_name_H-M   'P 1'
#
loop_
_entity.id
_entity.type
_entity.pdbx_description
1 polymer ?
#
loop_
_entity_poly.entity_id
_entity_poly.type
_entity_poly.pdbx_seq_one_letter_code
_entity_poly.pdbx_strand_id
1 'polypeptide(L)'
;MTHTLGPWKLAPDPYRAAPQIIANGRRIAKVFYEGGSEDREVDYNARLIAAAPELLITAEEMLRALQTHTVLGRGDYFNAVERQMKQAIAKAT
;
A
#
# COMPACT_ATOMS: atom_id res chain seq x y z
N MET A 1 -0.99 15.33 12.15
CA MET A 1 -2.10 14.68 11.41
C MET A 1 -2.12 13.22 11.81
N THR A 2 -3.27 12.64 12.11
CA THR A 2 -3.39 11.21 12.42
C THR A 2 -3.60 10.45 11.12
N HIS A 3 -2.69 9.53 10.78
CA HIS A 3 -2.85 8.66 9.61
C HIS A 3 -4.00 7.67 9.84
N THR A 4 -4.78 7.39 8.79
CA THR A 4 -5.76 6.31 8.83
C THR A 4 -5.01 4.98 8.84
N LEU A 5 -5.06 4.25 9.94
CA LEU A 5 -4.41 2.95 10.04
C LEU A 5 -5.00 1.95 9.04
N GLY A 6 -4.14 1.07 8.52
CA GLY A 6 -4.55 -0.08 7.72
C GLY A 6 -5.28 -1.15 8.57
N PRO A 7 -5.76 -2.24 7.94
CA PRO A 7 -5.64 -2.54 6.52
C PRO A 7 -6.66 -1.77 5.67
N TRP A 8 -6.26 -1.34 4.48
CA TRP A 8 -7.17 -0.77 3.49
C TRP A 8 -7.54 -1.85 2.47
N LYS A 9 -8.79 -1.79 1.99
CA LYS A 9 -9.35 -2.76 1.05
C LYS A 9 -9.99 -2.06 -0.13
N LEU A 10 -9.95 -2.73 -1.28
CA LEU A 10 -10.74 -2.37 -2.44
C LEU A 10 -12.17 -2.85 -2.27
N ALA A 11 -13.12 -2.01 -2.65
CA ALA A 11 -14.51 -2.38 -2.78
C ALA A 11 -15.07 -1.81 -4.08
N PRO A 12 -15.97 -2.54 -4.76
CA PRO A 12 -16.69 -1.99 -5.90
C PRO A 12 -17.55 -0.81 -5.45
N ASP A 13 -17.62 0.25 -6.25
CA ASP A 13 -18.58 1.33 -6.05
C ASP A 13 -19.89 0.96 -6.76
N PRO A 14 -21.02 0.81 -6.06
CA PRO A 14 -22.29 0.50 -6.73
C PRO A 14 -22.82 1.66 -7.60
N TYR A 15 -22.28 2.87 -7.44
CA TYR A 15 -22.74 4.08 -8.14
C TYR A 15 -21.72 4.67 -9.10
N ARG A 16 -20.49 4.14 -9.15
CA ARG A 16 -19.40 4.66 -9.99
C ARG A 16 -18.63 3.51 -10.64
N ALA A 17 -17.99 3.79 -11.76
CA ALA A 17 -17.13 2.80 -12.43
C ALA A 17 -15.84 2.51 -11.62
N ALA A 18 -15.31 3.49 -10.88
CA ALA A 18 -14.04 3.33 -10.18
C ALA A 18 -14.17 2.66 -8.79
N PRO A 19 -13.22 1.78 -8.42
CA PRO A 19 -13.17 1.19 -7.08
C PRO A 19 -13.03 2.22 -5.96
N GLN A 20 -13.55 1.88 -4.79
CA GLN A 20 -13.38 2.62 -3.55
C GLN A 20 -12.34 1.99 -2.65
N ILE A 21 -11.66 2.83 -1.86
CA ILE A 21 -10.76 2.37 -0.80
C ILE A 21 -11.48 2.48 0.54
N ILE A 22 -11.61 1.36 1.24
CA ILE A 22 -12.33 1.23 2.50
C ILE A 22 -11.36 0.87 3.63
N ALA A 23 -11.53 1.52 4.78
CA ALA A 23 -10.94 1.13 6.06
C ALA A 23 -12.02 1.18 7.14
N ASN A 24 -12.06 0.19 8.04
CA ASN A 24 -13.03 0.10 9.14
C ASN A 24 -14.50 0.28 8.67
N GLY A 25 -14.85 -0.28 7.51
CA GLY A 25 -16.19 -0.19 6.92
C GLY A 25 -16.57 1.19 6.38
N ARG A 26 -15.64 2.15 6.32
CA ARG A 26 -15.86 3.50 5.79
C ARG A 26 -15.00 3.74 4.56
N ARG A 27 -15.55 4.44 3.56
CA ARG A 27 -14.77 4.94 2.43
C ARG A 27 -13.80 6.01 2.90
N ILE A 28 -12.51 5.82 2.61
CA ILE A 28 -11.43 6.74 3.01
C ILE A 28 -10.77 7.42 1.83
N ALA A 29 -10.81 6.81 0.65
CA ALA A 29 -10.29 7.38 -0.59
C ALA A 29 -11.05 6.86 -1.80
N LYS A 30 -10.87 7.56 -2.93
CA LYS A 30 -11.34 7.17 -4.26
C LYS A 30 -10.22 7.43 -5.25
N VAL A 31 -10.16 6.65 -6.32
CA VAL A 31 -9.27 6.97 -7.44
C VAL A 31 -9.83 8.18 -8.17
N PHE A 32 -8.99 9.19 -8.39
CA PHE A 32 -9.29 10.29 -9.29
C PHE A 32 -8.70 9.94 -10.65
N TYR A 33 -9.49 10.08 -11.70
CA TYR A 33 -9.08 9.85 -13.09
C TYR A 33 -9.86 10.81 -13.99
N GLU A 34 -9.21 11.26 -15.05
CA GLU A 34 -9.78 12.21 -16.02
C GLU A 34 -10.27 11.46 -17.27
N GLY A 35 -11.04 12.16 -18.12
CA GLY A 35 -11.50 11.59 -19.39
C GLY A 35 -10.32 11.26 -20.30
N GLY A 36 -9.98 9.98 -20.39
CA GLY A 36 -8.81 9.48 -21.11
C GLY A 36 -8.05 8.37 -20.39
N SER A 37 -8.27 8.20 -19.07
CA SER A 37 -7.71 7.05 -18.35
C SER A 37 -8.40 5.75 -18.76
N GLU A 38 -7.62 4.71 -18.95
CA GLU A 38 -8.15 3.37 -19.22
C GLU A 38 -8.60 2.68 -17.92
N ASP A 39 -9.62 1.82 -17.98
CA ASP A 39 -10.14 1.11 -16.80
C ASP A 39 -9.03 0.36 -16.04
N ARG A 40 -8.06 -0.22 -16.78
CA ARG A 40 -6.90 -0.90 -16.16
C ARG A 40 -6.02 0.05 -15.33
N GLU A 41 -5.86 1.30 -15.75
CA GLU A 41 -5.06 2.29 -15.01
C GLU A 41 -5.75 2.68 -13.71
N VAL A 42 -7.07 2.85 -13.77
CA VAL A 42 -7.90 3.11 -12.59
C VAL A 42 -7.77 1.97 -11.58
N ASP A 43 -7.82 0.72 -12.06
CA ASP A 43 -7.66 -0.47 -11.22
C ASP A 43 -6.27 -0.58 -10.59
N TYR A 44 -5.20 -0.37 -11.37
CA TYR A 44 -3.83 -0.39 -10.84
C TYR A 44 -3.60 0.70 -9.80
N ASN A 45 -4.09 1.92 -10.05
CA ASN A 45 -4.01 3.01 -9.08
C ASN A 45 -4.79 2.69 -7.81
N ALA A 46 -5.96 2.05 -7.92
CA ALA A 46 -6.73 1.63 -6.77
C ALA A 46 -5.96 0.61 -5.90
N ARG A 47 -5.34 -0.40 -6.54
CA ARG A 47 -4.50 -1.40 -5.86
C ARG A 47 -3.32 -0.76 -5.15
N LEU A 48 -2.63 0.16 -5.82
CA LEU A 48 -1.51 0.90 -5.25
C LEU A 48 -1.92 1.68 -4.00
N ILE A 49 -3.05 2.41 -4.06
CA ILE A 49 -3.55 3.15 -2.89
C ILE A 49 -3.91 2.19 -1.75
N ALA A 50 -4.56 1.06 -2.04
CA ALA A 50 -4.93 0.06 -1.03
C ALA A 50 -3.73 -0.62 -0.35
N ALA A 51 -2.56 -0.60 -0.98
CA ALA A 51 -1.31 -1.15 -0.44
C ALA A 51 -0.46 -0.09 0.32
N ALA A 52 -0.89 1.18 0.35
CA ALA A 52 -0.12 2.26 0.96
C ALA A 52 0.21 2.05 2.47
N PRO A 53 -0.68 1.49 3.31
CA PRO A 53 -0.34 1.19 4.69
C PRO A 53 0.81 0.19 4.83
N GLU A 54 0.78 -0.89 4.03
CA GLU A 54 1.83 -1.90 4.03
C GLU A 54 3.16 -1.35 3.49
N LEU A 55 3.11 -0.48 2.47
CA LEU A 55 4.29 0.22 1.95
C LEU A 55 4.90 1.14 3.01
N LEU A 56 4.07 1.87 3.78
CA LEU A 56 4.54 2.74 4.85
C LEU A 56 5.22 1.94 5.97
N ILE A 57 4.60 0.85 6.43
CA ILE A 57 5.18 -0.04 7.45
C ILE A 57 6.53 -0.58 6.97
N THR A 58 6.61 -1.05 5.73
CA THR A 58 7.85 -1.57 5.14
C THR A 58 8.94 -0.49 5.10
N ALA A 59 8.59 0.75 4.72
CA ALA A 59 9.53 1.87 4.67
C ALA A 59 10.04 2.26 6.08
N GLU A 60 9.17 2.23 7.10
CA GLU A 60 9.54 2.47 8.49
C GLU A 60 10.48 1.38 9.02
N GLU A 61 10.22 0.11 8.70
CA GLU A 61 11.11 -1.00 9.07
C GLU A 61 12.47 -0.90 8.38
N MET A 62 12.51 -0.53 7.09
CA MET A 62 13.74 -0.25 6.36
C MET A 62 14.54 0.88 7.02
N LEU A 63 13.88 1.99 7.37
CA LEU A 63 14.53 3.11 8.04
C LEU A 63 15.10 2.70 9.40
N ARG A 64 14.35 1.94 10.20
CA ARG A 64 14.82 1.41 11.49
C ARG A 64 16.05 0.51 11.30
N ALA A 65 16.01 -0.42 10.35
CA ALA A 65 17.14 -1.31 10.06
C ALA A 65 18.40 -0.52 9.66
N LEU A 66 18.24 0.53 8.84
CA LEU A 66 19.35 1.41 8.44
C LEU A 66 19.91 2.23 9.62
N GLN A 67 19.04 2.67 10.54
CA GLN A 67 19.43 3.46 11.71
C GLN A 67 20.10 2.63 12.81
N THR A 68 19.65 1.38 13.03
CA THR A 68 20.16 0.53 14.11
C THR A 68 21.41 -0.27 13.73
N HIS A 69 21.67 -0.51 12.45
CA HIS A 69 22.73 -1.43 12.00
C HIS A 69 23.79 -0.78 11.10
N THR A 70 24.46 0.24 11.63
CA THR A 70 25.81 0.61 11.15
C THR A 70 26.84 -0.51 11.41
N VAL A 71 26.56 -1.46 12.32
CA VAL A 71 27.46 -2.56 12.66
C VAL A 71 26.64 -3.81 13.08
N LEU A 72 27.05 -5.00 12.62
CA LEU A 72 26.62 -6.36 13.00
C LEU A 72 25.40 -7.00 12.27
N GLY A 73 25.68 -8.05 11.48
CA GLY A 73 24.72 -9.12 11.15
C GLY A 73 23.75 -8.88 9.98
N ARG A 74 24.26 -8.66 8.76
CA ARG A 74 23.44 -8.27 7.59
C ARG A 74 22.38 -9.30 7.14
N GLY A 75 22.59 -10.60 7.25
CA GLY A 75 21.83 -11.62 6.49
C GLY A 75 20.32 -11.72 6.78
N ASP A 76 19.93 -11.99 8.03
CA ASP A 76 18.55 -12.40 8.35
C ASP A 76 17.53 -11.26 8.27
N TYR A 77 17.98 -10.02 8.51
CA TYR A 77 17.13 -8.83 8.47
C TYR A 77 16.80 -8.38 7.05
N PHE A 78 17.76 -8.45 6.13
CA PHE A 78 17.47 -8.18 4.71
C PHE A 78 16.41 -9.14 4.18
N ASN A 79 16.44 -10.42 4.59
CA ASN A 79 15.44 -11.41 4.21
C ASN A 79 14.03 -11.05 4.72
N ALA A 80 13.92 -10.53 5.95
CA ALA A 80 12.63 -10.13 6.52
C ALA A 80 12.02 -8.92 5.80
N VAL A 81 12.83 -7.89 5.54
CA VAL A 81 12.43 -6.70 4.77
C VAL A 81 12.06 -7.08 3.33
N GLU A 82 12.88 -7.90 2.67
CA GLU A 82 12.61 -8.38 1.31
C GLU A 82 11.26 -9.11 1.23
N ARG A 83 10.95 -9.96 2.23
CA ARG A 83 9.67 -10.66 2.30
C ARG A 83 8.48 -9.72 2.44
N GLN A 84 8.57 -8.70 3.31
CA GLN A 84 7.49 -7.72 3.46
C GLN A 84 7.30 -6.87 2.21
N MET A 85 8.40 -6.45 1.58
CA MET A 85 8.36 -5.74 0.30
C MET A 85 7.69 -6.58 -0.79
N LYS A 86 8.02 -7.87 -0.89
CA LYS A 86 7.35 -8.80 -1.82
C LYS A 86 5.85 -8.90 -1.55
N GLN A 87 5.41 -8.93 -0.30
CA GLN A 87 3.99 -8.95 0.07
C GLN A 87 3.29 -7.64 -0.31
N ALA A 88 3.91 -6.48 -0.07
CA ALA A 88 3.37 -5.19 -0.44
C ALA A 88 3.23 -5.05 -1.97
N ILE A 89 4.23 -5.49 -2.72
CA ILE A 89 4.19 -5.53 -4.20
C ILE A 89 3.07 -6.45 -4.68
N ALA A 90 2.97 -7.68 -4.16
CA ALA A 90 1.94 -8.63 -4.56
C ALA A 90 0.50 -8.13 -4.30
N LYS A 91 0.31 -7.23 -3.33
CA LYS A 91 -0.99 -6.58 -3.07
C LYS A 91 -1.26 -5.41 -4.02
N ALA A 92 -0.20 -4.78 -4.54
CA ALA A 92 -0.28 -3.66 -5.48
C ALA A 92 -0.42 -4.09 -6.95
N THR A 93 -0.02 -5.33 -7.29
CA THR A 93 -0.10 -5.92 -8.64
C THR A 93 -1.27 -6.87 -8.77
#